data_AF-A0AA42ZAG2-F1
#
_entry.id   AF-A0AA42ZAG2-F1
#
_cell.length_a   1.000
_cell.length_b   1.000
_cell.length_c   1.000
_cell.angle_alpha   90.00
_cell.angle_beta   90.00
_cell.angle_gamma   90.00
#
_symmetry.space_group_name_H-M   'P 1'
#
loop_
_entity.id
_entity.type
_entity.pdbx_description
1 polymer ?
#
loop_
_entity_poly.entity_id
_entity_poly.type
_entity_poly.pdbx_seq_one_letter_code
_entity_poly.pdbx_strand_id
1 'polypeptide(L)'
;MIQKITLNRLQLLLISIISISLLGSIPFLAGPGLTNPEPIGKYLNGVFPDTPPTQNPYQVAFENLTFDSPLNFTLVPNQNKIVVGQRDGKVFWFNNDQNTTVKNLLVDLSDKVGLVWDGGFLGLAIHPEYGTNNNKYFYVYYSTEDSNSEDWPDYFIGMNCNTHEHWGNFLVLERFEVDPVNLTPIPGSSVILIKRRMYGGTHRGGGLEFGNDGFLYLATGDNSIFKTSQDIENNLDGGVLRIDVDKDPNRSHLPVRTMPDDHGFSDEISGNEYWIPNDNPFLSPDGSNFEEYYTLGQRNPHRMTKDMSTGIFYLGDVGSWQHEE
;
A
#
# COMPACT_ATOMS: atom_id res chain seq x y z
N MET A 1 64.76 -9.51 -2.47
CA MET A 1 64.30 -10.92 -2.49
C MET A 1 62.85 -10.91 -2.01
N ILE A 2 61.86 -10.98 -2.90
CA ILE A 2 60.43 -11.01 -2.52
C ILE A 2 60.03 -12.48 -2.41
N GLN A 3 59.81 -12.95 -1.18
CA GLN A 3 59.35 -14.31 -0.92
C GLN A 3 57.88 -14.42 -1.32
N LYS A 4 57.58 -15.17 -2.39
CA LYS A 4 56.20 -15.51 -2.76
C LYS A 4 55.65 -16.46 -1.71
N ILE A 5 54.67 -16.00 -0.93
CA ILE A 5 53.88 -16.86 -0.05
C ILE A 5 52.88 -17.61 -0.93
N THR A 6 53.10 -18.91 -1.12
CA THR A 6 52.13 -19.80 -1.77
C THR A 6 51.25 -20.45 -0.71
N LEU A 7 50.00 -20.00 -0.62
CA LEU A 7 48.97 -20.63 0.21
C LEU A 7 48.54 -21.97 -0.42
N ASN A 8 48.41 -23.00 0.40
CA ASN A 8 47.91 -24.29 -0.08
C ASN A 8 46.38 -24.27 -0.22
N ARG A 9 45.82 -25.26 -0.93
CA ARG A 9 44.36 -25.33 -1.18
C ARG A 9 43.52 -25.35 0.10
N LEU A 10 44.03 -25.95 1.18
CA LEU A 10 43.33 -26.02 2.45
C LEU A 10 43.27 -24.65 3.13
N GLN A 11 44.36 -23.87 3.04
CA GLN A 11 44.42 -22.50 3.56
C GLN A 11 43.52 -21.56 2.76
N LEU A 12 43.46 -21.70 1.43
CA LEU A 12 42.53 -20.94 0.59
C LEU A 12 41.07 -21.26 0.94
N LEU A 13 40.74 -22.54 1.12
CA LEU A 13 39.39 -22.97 1.50
C LEU A 13 39.00 -22.41 2.89
N LEU A 14 39.92 -22.44 3.84
CA LEU A 14 39.69 -21.94 5.19
C LEU A 14 39.45 -20.42 5.18
N ILE A 15 40.25 -19.67 4.42
CA ILE A 15 40.07 -18.22 4.24
C ILE A 15 38.73 -17.92 3.60
N SER A 16 38.32 -18.67 2.57
CA SER A 16 37.01 -18.49 1.93
C SER A 16 35.86 -18.75 2.91
N ILE A 17 35.93 -19.83 3.70
CA ILE A 17 34.88 -20.16 4.68
C ILE A 17 34.78 -19.08 5.76
N ILE A 18 35.92 -18.63 6.29
CA ILE A 18 35.98 -17.54 7.27
C ILE A 18 35.44 -16.23 6.68
N SER A 19 35.77 -15.93 5.42
CA SER A 19 35.29 -14.72 4.75
C SER A 19 33.78 -14.75 4.51
N ILE A 20 33.22 -15.90 4.08
CA ILE A 20 31.78 -16.07 3.87
C ILE A 20 31.02 -15.99 5.20
N SER A 21 31.55 -16.59 6.27
CA SER A 21 30.93 -16.53 7.59
C SER A 21 31.03 -15.14 8.24
N LEU A 22 32.12 -14.41 8.03
CA LEU A 22 32.24 -13.01 8.46
C LEU A 22 31.32 -12.09 7.63
N LEU A 23 31.31 -12.20 6.31
CA LEU A 23 30.48 -11.33 5.44
C LEU A 23 28.99 -11.63 5.59
N GLY A 24 28.61 -12.89 5.79
CA GLY A 24 27.21 -13.29 6.01
C GLY A 24 26.64 -12.91 7.37
N SER A 25 27.49 -12.58 8.36
CA SER A 25 27.07 -12.21 9.72
C SER A 25 27.08 -10.70 10.01
N ILE A 26 27.64 -9.87 9.12
CA ILE A 26 27.60 -8.41 9.23
C ILE A 26 26.16 -7.86 9.35
N PRO A 27 25.15 -8.35 8.59
CA PRO A 27 23.78 -7.87 8.72
C PRO A 27 23.15 -8.16 10.09
N PHE A 28 23.61 -9.20 10.80
CA PHE A 28 23.09 -9.57 12.12
C PHE A 28 23.64 -8.70 13.26
N LEU A 29 24.80 -8.06 13.08
CA LEU A 29 25.43 -7.23 14.11
C LEU A 29 25.03 -5.75 14.01
N ALA A 30 24.54 -5.31 12.85
CA ALA A 30 24.13 -3.93 12.64
C ALA A 30 22.75 -3.60 13.23
N GLY A 31 21.92 -4.60 13.51
CA GLY A 31 20.50 -4.40 13.82
C GLY A 31 19.72 -3.85 12.61
N PRO A 32 18.42 -4.13 12.47
CA PRO A 32 17.61 -3.40 11.52
C PRO A 32 17.48 -1.94 11.99
N GLY A 33 17.65 -0.99 11.07
CA GLY A 33 17.35 0.43 11.30
C GLY A 33 18.55 1.34 11.55
N LEU A 34 18.27 2.64 11.57
CA LEU A 34 19.24 3.68 11.85
C LEU A 34 19.51 3.71 13.37
N THR A 35 20.75 3.46 13.78
CA THR A 35 21.15 3.57 15.21
C THR A 35 21.24 5.00 15.70
N ASN A 36 21.31 5.96 14.76
CA ASN A 36 21.24 7.37 15.04
C ASN A 36 20.01 7.95 14.33
N PRO A 37 19.14 8.70 15.02
CA PRO A 37 18.06 9.41 14.37
C PRO A 37 18.66 10.40 13.36
N GLU A 38 18.38 10.20 12.08
CA GLU A 38 18.73 11.17 11.05
C GLU A 38 17.78 12.37 11.19
N PRO A 39 18.29 13.62 11.10
CA PRO A 39 17.43 14.80 11.15
C PRO A 39 16.42 14.75 10.00
N ILE A 40 15.15 14.47 10.31
CA ILE A 40 14.05 14.67 9.38
C ILE A 40 14.03 16.18 9.09
N GLY A 41 14.04 16.54 7.80
CA GLY A 41 14.18 17.92 7.34
C GLY A 41 13.22 18.90 8.01
N LYS A 42 13.58 20.20 7.97
CA LYS A 42 12.97 21.38 8.63
C LYS A 42 11.52 21.23 9.13
N TYR A 43 11.31 20.47 10.20
CA TYR A 43 10.22 20.66 11.12
C TYR A 43 10.86 20.94 12.49
N LEU A 44 10.52 22.10 13.06
CA LEU A 44 11.02 22.61 14.34
C LEU A 44 12.54 22.88 14.44
N ASN A 45 13.18 23.40 13.39
CA ASN A 45 14.60 23.83 13.42
C ASN A 45 15.60 22.76 13.92
N GLY A 46 15.28 21.47 13.75
CA GLY A 46 16.15 20.38 14.21
C GLY A 46 16.14 20.14 15.72
N VAL A 47 15.14 20.67 16.44
CA VAL A 47 14.93 20.43 17.87
C VAL A 47 13.53 19.89 18.08
N PHE A 48 13.40 18.58 18.26
CA PHE A 48 12.16 18.01 18.75
C PHE A 48 11.93 18.56 20.18
N PRO A 49 10.76 19.11 20.49
CA PRO A 49 10.53 19.65 21.83
C PRO A 49 10.50 18.51 22.85
N ASP A 50 11.28 18.65 23.94
CA ASP A 50 11.35 17.68 25.05
C ASP A 50 10.01 17.51 25.80
N THR A 51 9.06 18.42 25.55
CA THR A 51 7.71 18.37 26.09
C THR A 51 6.70 18.56 24.97
N PRO A 52 5.62 17.76 24.92
CA PRO A 52 4.51 18.00 24.01
C PRO A 52 4.01 19.45 24.12
N PRO A 53 3.52 20.07 23.02
CA PRO A 53 2.90 21.39 23.08
C PRO A 53 1.83 21.45 24.18
N THR A 54 1.86 22.49 25.02
CA THR A 54 0.90 22.67 26.13
C THR A 54 -0.53 22.93 25.65
N GLN A 55 -0.70 23.25 24.38
CA GLN A 55 -1.98 23.39 23.69
C GLN A 55 -1.96 22.43 22.51
N ASN A 56 -3.04 21.66 22.33
CA ASN A 56 -3.17 20.83 21.13
C ASN A 56 -3.03 21.76 19.91
N PRO A 57 -2.02 21.57 19.04
CA PRO A 57 -1.76 22.46 17.91
C PRO A 57 -2.77 22.27 16.77
N TYR A 58 -3.85 21.56 17.04
CA TYR A 58 -4.85 21.15 16.07
C TYR A 58 -6.09 22.02 16.21
N GLN A 59 -6.64 22.44 15.07
CA GLN A 59 -7.94 23.11 14.96
C GLN A 59 -8.82 22.32 14.00
N VAL A 60 -10.14 22.47 14.15
CA VAL A 60 -11.08 21.84 13.23
C VAL A 60 -10.95 22.49 11.85
N ALA A 61 -10.62 21.69 10.84
CA ALA A 61 -10.39 22.21 9.48
C ALA A 61 -11.68 22.61 8.75
N PHE A 62 -12.80 21.94 9.04
CA PHE A 62 -14.11 22.18 8.43
C PHE A 62 -15.21 22.07 9.50
N GLU A 63 -15.49 23.16 10.21
CA GLU A 63 -16.40 23.17 11.39
C GLU A 63 -17.85 22.81 11.06
N ASN A 64 -18.27 22.98 9.81
CA ASN A 64 -19.64 22.76 9.37
C ASN A 64 -19.86 21.39 8.73
N LEU A 65 -18.84 20.52 8.67
CA LEU A 65 -18.93 19.20 8.07
C LEU A 65 -18.66 18.10 9.10
N THR A 66 -19.47 17.04 9.05
CA THR A 66 -19.30 15.84 9.88
C THR A 66 -19.11 14.62 8.98
N PHE A 67 -18.23 13.73 9.38
CA PHE A 67 -17.99 12.44 8.73
C PHE A 67 -18.05 11.34 9.79
N ASP A 68 -18.49 10.15 9.39
CA ASP A 68 -18.42 8.96 10.23
C ASP A 68 -17.25 8.08 9.75
N SER A 69 -16.26 7.89 10.63
CA SER A 69 -15.05 7.10 10.34
C SER A 69 -14.37 7.43 9.00
N PRO A 70 -13.97 8.70 8.73
CA PRO A 70 -13.26 9.07 7.51
C PRO A 70 -11.84 8.50 7.51
N LEU A 71 -11.41 7.91 6.39
CA LEU A 71 -10.11 7.21 6.30
C LEU A 71 -9.11 7.87 5.34
N ASN A 72 -9.58 8.72 4.43
CA ASN A 72 -8.74 9.39 3.44
C ASN A 72 -9.18 10.84 3.23
N PHE A 73 -8.25 11.65 2.72
CA PHE A 73 -8.42 13.08 2.46
C PHE A 73 -7.62 13.43 1.22
N THR A 74 -8.27 13.40 0.06
CA THR A 74 -7.59 13.47 -1.23
C THR A 74 -8.00 14.74 -1.97
N LEU A 75 -7.02 15.57 -2.35
CA LEU A 75 -7.26 16.74 -3.18
C LEU A 75 -7.57 16.31 -4.61
N VAL A 76 -8.58 16.91 -5.22
CA VAL A 76 -8.88 16.69 -6.64
C VAL A 76 -7.86 17.47 -7.48
N PRO A 77 -7.08 16.82 -8.36
CA PRO A 77 -6.11 17.51 -9.21
C PRO A 77 -6.74 18.66 -9.99
N ASN A 78 -6.07 19.80 -10.01
CA ASN A 78 -6.49 21.01 -10.74
C ASN A 78 -7.87 21.58 -10.33
N GLN A 79 -8.42 21.18 -9.18
CA GLN A 79 -9.70 21.70 -8.67
C GLN A 79 -9.57 22.11 -7.19
N ASN A 80 -10.38 23.09 -6.77
CA ASN A 80 -10.47 23.46 -5.35
C ASN A 80 -11.47 22.57 -4.60
N LYS A 81 -11.28 21.25 -4.68
CA LYS A 81 -12.19 20.25 -4.11
C LYS A 81 -11.41 19.14 -3.41
N ILE A 82 -12.05 18.57 -2.40
CA ILE A 82 -11.54 17.43 -1.62
C ILE A 82 -12.52 16.27 -1.75
N VAL A 83 -11.98 15.05 -1.79
CA VAL A 83 -12.72 13.79 -1.70
C VAL A 83 -12.32 13.07 -0.41
N VAL A 84 -13.32 12.56 0.32
CA VAL A 84 -13.16 11.81 1.57
C VAL A 84 -14.01 10.55 1.49
N GLY A 85 -13.37 9.39 1.63
CA GLY A 85 -14.03 8.11 1.85
C GLY A 85 -14.25 7.83 3.32
N GLN A 86 -15.43 7.30 3.63
CA GLN A 86 -15.80 6.77 4.93
C GLN A 86 -15.65 5.26 4.94
N ARG A 87 -15.33 4.71 6.11
CA ARG A 87 -15.05 3.27 6.29
C ARG A 87 -16.19 2.36 5.81
N ASP A 88 -17.43 2.82 5.85
CA ASP A 88 -18.65 2.13 5.39
C ASP A 88 -18.84 2.14 3.86
N GLY A 89 -17.86 2.60 3.09
CA GLY A 89 -17.91 2.60 1.62
C GLY A 89 -18.53 3.84 1.00
N LYS A 90 -19.00 4.81 1.79
CA LYS A 90 -19.52 6.08 1.25
C LYS A 90 -18.40 7.06 0.98
N VAL A 91 -18.30 7.53 -0.26
CA VAL A 91 -17.29 8.51 -0.69
C VAL A 91 -17.98 9.83 -0.96
N PHE A 92 -17.46 10.91 -0.38
CA PHE A 92 -18.02 12.26 -0.49
C PHE A 92 -17.01 13.22 -1.12
N TRP A 93 -17.50 14.27 -1.77
CA TRP A 93 -16.70 15.42 -2.17
C TRP A 93 -17.28 16.74 -1.67
N PHE A 94 -16.42 17.72 -1.45
CA PHE A 94 -16.81 19.07 -1.02
C PHE A 94 -15.78 20.12 -1.50
N ASN A 95 -16.16 21.39 -1.43
CA ASN A 95 -15.25 22.48 -1.78
C ASN A 95 -14.14 22.62 -0.72
N ASN A 96 -12.91 22.84 -1.15
CA ASN A 96 -11.79 23.12 -0.25
C ASN A 96 -11.86 24.59 0.24
N ASP A 97 -12.85 24.85 1.07
CA ASP A 97 -13.11 26.11 1.77
C ASP A 97 -13.62 25.76 3.17
N GLN A 98 -12.98 26.32 4.20
CA GLN A 98 -13.31 26.09 5.61
C GLN A 98 -14.76 26.45 5.96
N ASN A 99 -15.39 27.34 5.19
CA ASN A 99 -16.80 27.73 5.36
C ASN A 99 -17.80 26.79 4.67
N THR A 100 -17.34 25.73 4.01
CA THR A 100 -18.20 24.77 3.31
C THR A 100 -19.15 24.09 4.30
N THR A 101 -20.45 24.16 4.03
CA THR A 101 -21.52 23.59 4.87
C THR A 101 -22.14 22.32 4.30
N VAL A 102 -21.79 21.95 3.06
CA VAL A 102 -22.37 20.81 2.34
C VAL A 102 -21.26 19.93 1.81
N LYS A 103 -21.37 18.62 2.07
CA LYS A 103 -20.67 17.55 1.36
C LYS A 103 -21.64 16.81 0.45
N ASN A 104 -21.17 16.38 -0.71
CA ASN A 104 -21.97 15.69 -1.72
C ASN A 104 -21.53 14.24 -1.79
N LEU A 105 -22.48 13.31 -1.88
CA LEU A 105 -22.16 11.90 -2.11
C LEU A 105 -21.61 11.75 -3.55
N LEU A 106 -20.40 11.22 -3.68
CA LEU A 106 -19.75 10.92 -4.95
C LEU A 106 -20.16 9.52 -5.42
N VAL A 107 -19.94 8.51 -4.59
CA VAL A 107 -20.32 7.12 -4.84
C VAL A 107 -20.64 6.43 -3.53
N ASP A 108 -21.61 5.53 -3.56
CA ASP A 108 -21.93 4.63 -2.46
C ASP A 108 -21.47 3.22 -2.82
N LEU A 109 -20.48 2.70 -2.08
CA LEU A 109 -19.95 1.35 -2.23
C LEU A 109 -20.35 0.46 -1.06
N SER A 110 -21.31 0.86 -0.22
CA SER A 110 -21.67 0.11 1.00
C SER A 110 -22.09 -1.32 0.71
N ASP A 111 -22.73 -1.58 -0.44
CA ASP A 111 -23.17 -2.92 -0.83
C ASP A 111 -22.02 -3.83 -1.32
N LYS A 112 -20.81 -3.28 -1.44
CA LYS A 112 -19.59 -4.02 -1.81
C LYS A 112 -18.61 -4.12 -0.65
N VAL A 113 -18.62 -3.13 0.25
CA VAL A 113 -17.58 -2.94 1.26
C VAL A 113 -17.97 -3.67 2.54
N GLY A 114 -17.12 -4.61 2.95
CA GLY A 114 -17.29 -5.34 4.21
C GLY A 114 -16.49 -4.70 5.35
N LEU A 115 -17.11 -4.58 6.51
CA LEU A 115 -16.57 -3.96 7.73
C LEU A 115 -15.90 -4.98 8.65
N VAL A 116 -14.89 -5.67 8.13
CA VAL A 116 -14.18 -6.73 8.86
C VAL A 116 -12.99 -6.16 9.65
N TRP A 117 -13.14 -5.93 10.95
CA TRP A 117 -12.09 -5.48 11.89
C TRP A 117 -11.38 -4.17 11.55
N ASP A 118 -10.21 -4.18 10.91
CA ASP A 118 -9.52 -3.00 10.36
C ASP A 118 -9.80 -2.82 8.85
N GLY A 119 -10.63 -3.68 8.28
CA GLY A 119 -11.21 -3.58 6.95
C GLY A 119 -12.34 -2.55 6.83
N GLY A 120 -12.76 -2.33 5.60
CA GLY A 120 -13.74 -1.37 5.15
C GLY A 120 -13.27 -0.73 3.84
N PHE A 121 -13.64 0.53 3.63
CA PHE A 121 -13.04 1.38 2.61
C PHE A 121 -11.67 1.90 3.08
N LEU A 122 -10.58 1.50 2.44
CA LEU A 122 -9.23 1.70 2.98
C LEU A 122 -8.46 2.81 2.26
N GLY A 123 -8.37 2.73 0.93
CA GLY A 123 -7.53 3.60 0.11
C GLY A 123 -8.32 4.34 -0.97
N LEU A 124 -7.87 5.56 -1.29
CA LEU A 124 -8.40 6.37 -2.39
C LEU A 124 -7.25 7.17 -3.02
N ALA A 125 -7.05 7.00 -4.33
CA ALA A 125 -6.18 7.84 -5.13
C ALA A 125 -6.91 8.34 -6.38
N ILE A 126 -6.58 9.57 -6.79
CA ILE A 126 -7.08 10.17 -8.03
C ILE A 126 -5.91 10.27 -8.99
N HIS A 127 -6.11 9.87 -10.25
CA HIS A 127 -5.05 9.94 -11.25
C HIS A 127 -4.44 11.35 -11.33
N PRO A 128 -3.11 11.52 -11.40
CA PRO A 128 -2.49 12.85 -11.42
C PRO A 128 -2.95 13.72 -12.60
N GLU A 129 -3.24 13.09 -13.73
CA GLU A 129 -3.77 13.74 -14.93
C GLU A 129 -5.31 13.88 -14.94
N TYR A 130 -6.01 13.64 -13.83
CA TYR A 130 -7.48 13.72 -13.78
C TYR A 130 -8.03 15.06 -14.31
N GLY A 131 -8.96 14.99 -15.25
CA GLY A 131 -9.53 16.16 -15.94
C GLY A 131 -8.64 16.75 -17.03
N THR A 132 -7.44 16.22 -17.25
CA THR A 132 -6.54 16.52 -18.35
C THR A 132 -6.33 15.27 -19.20
N ASN A 133 -5.92 15.40 -20.48
CA ASN A 133 -5.70 14.27 -21.38
C ASN A 133 -6.88 13.26 -21.47
N ASN A 134 -8.10 13.72 -21.20
CA ASN A 134 -9.31 12.90 -21.04
C ASN A 134 -9.24 11.83 -19.94
N ASN A 135 -8.29 11.90 -19.01
CA ASN A 135 -8.19 10.97 -17.89
C ASN A 135 -9.29 11.27 -16.86
N LYS A 136 -9.96 10.20 -16.41
CA LYS A 136 -11.12 10.26 -15.50
C LYS A 136 -10.98 9.30 -14.30
N TYR A 137 -9.80 8.74 -14.09
CA TYR A 137 -9.64 7.57 -13.24
C TYR A 137 -9.53 7.91 -11.76
N PHE A 138 -10.36 7.24 -10.98
CA PHE A 138 -10.28 7.12 -9.54
C PHE A 138 -9.93 5.67 -9.21
N TYR A 139 -9.13 5.48 -8.18
CA TYR A 139 -8.71 4.17 -7.69
C TYR A 139 -9.10 4.06 -6.22
N VAL A 140 -9.72 2.94 -5.86
CA VAL A 140 -10.14 2.65 -4.49
C VAL A 140 -9.65 1.29 -4.07
N TYR A 141 -9.29 1.18 -2.79
CA TYR A 141 -8.87 -0.07 -2.18
C TYR A 141 -9.76 -0.36 -0.97
N TYR A 142 -10.35 -1.56 -0.90
CA TYR A 142 -11.31 -1.90 0.14
C TYR A 142 -11.39 -3.41 0.38
N SER A 143 -11.90 -3.80 1.56
CA SER A 143 -12.31 -5.19 1.82
C SER A 143 -13.77 -5.40 1.46
N THR A 144 -14.11 -6.59 0.95
CA THR A 144 -15.49 -6.93 0.58
C THR A 144 -16.25 -7.61 1.71
N GLU A 145 -17.58 -7.56 1.66
CA GLU A 145 -18.43 -8.58 2.31
C GLU A 145 -18.18 -9.96 1.65
N ASP A 146 -18.64 -11.03 2.27
CA ASP A 146 -18.66 -12.36 1.64
C ASP A 146 -19.81 -12.48 0.62
N SER A 147 -19.98 -13.65 0.00
CA SER A 147 -21.06 -13.87 -0.97
C SER A 147 -22.47 -13.85 -0.39
N ASN A 148 -22.61 -13.89 0.94
CA ASN A 148 -23.87 -13.83 1.68
C ASN A 148 -24.14 -12.45 2.29
N SER A 149 -23.32 -11.44 1.95
CA SER A 149 -23.34 -10.11 2.57
C SER A 149 -23.04 -10.14 4.07
N GLU A 150 -22.08 -10.99 4.48
CA GLU A 150 -21.64 -11.12 5.86
C GLU A 150 -20.19 -10.63 6.04
N ASP A 151 -19.94 -9.98 7.18
CA ASP A 151 -18.63 -9.47 7.60
C ASP A 151 -17.84 -10.51 8.40
N TRP A 152 -17.39 -11.58 7.74
CA TRP A 152 -16.54 -12.58 8.38
C TRP A 152 -15.03 -12.22 8.32
N PRO A 153 -14.25 -12.60 9.35
CA PRO A 153 -14.70 -13.19 10.60
C PRO A 153 -15.29 -12.17 11.57
N ASP A 154 -16.45 -12.48 12.18
CA ASP A 154 -17.15 -11.59 13.14
C ASP A 154 -16.62 -11.69 14.59
N TYR A 155 -15.59 -12.52 14.81
CA TYR A 155 -14.95 -12.76 16.10
C TYR A 155 -13.43 -12.64 16.00
N PHE A 156 -12.79 -12.45 17.15
CA PHE A 156 -11.34 -12.30 17.20
C PHE A 156 -10.65 -13.63 16.84
N ILE A 157 -9.87 -13.62 15.78
CA ILE A 157 -9.04 -14.75 15.38
C ILE A 157 -7.61 -14.47 15.83
N GLY A 158 -7.08 -15.36 16.66
CA GLY A 158 -5.70 -15.23 17.14
C GLY A 158 -4.72 -15.22 15.97
N MET A 159 -3.66 -14.41 16.09
CA MET A 159 -2.56 -14.35 15.13
C MET A 159 -1.69 -15.61 15.27
N ASN A 160 -2.10 -16.71 14.64
CA ASN A 160 -1.37 -17.98 14.68
C ASN A 160 -0.65 -18.22 13.35
N CYS A 161 0.60 -18.67 13.45
CA CYS A 161 1.50 -18.99 12.35
C CYS A 161 1.00 -20.10 11.39
N ASN A 162 -0.11 -20.77 11.72
CA ASN A 162 -0.62 -21.95 11.02
C ASN A 162 -2.08 -21.80 10.53
N THR A 163 -2.75 -20.68 10.80
CA THR A 163 -4.15 -20.48 10.40
C THR A 163 -4.18 -19.57 9.18
N HIS A 164 -4.42 -20.16 8.01
CA HIS A 164 -4.60 -19.47 6.74
C HIS A 164 -6.03 -19.74 6.24
N GLU A 165 -6.99 -19.19 6.97
CA GLU A 165 -8.42 -19.42 6.71
C GLU A 165 -8.98 -18.28 5.86
N HIS A 166 -9.79 -18.65 4.87
CA HIS A 166 -10.51 -17.73 3.99
C HIS A 166 -12.00 -17.83 4.32
N TRP A 167 -12.64 -16.70 4.59
CA TRP A 167 -14.07 -16.63 4.92
C TRP A 167 -14.94 -16.05 3.80
N GLY A 168 -14.43 -16.01 2.57
CA GLY A 168 -15.21 -15.55 1.40
C GLY A 168 -15.03 -14.06 1.08
N ASN A 169 -14.38 -13.29 1.94
CA ASN A 169 -14.07 -11.88 1.72
C ASN A 169 -12.79 -11.70 0.86
N PHE A 170 -12.64 -10.52 0.27
CA PHE A 170 -11.51 -10.16 -0.58
C PHE A 170 -10.97 -8.76 -0.25
N LEU A 171 -9.71 -8.51 -0.57
CA LEU A 171 -9.15 -7.18 -0.72
C LEU A 171 -9.12 -6.82 -2.20
N VAL A 172 -9.69 -5.67 -2.55
CA VAL A 172 -9.93 -5.25 -3.94
C VAL A 172 -9.33 -3.88 -4.20
N LEU A 173 -8.48 -3.79 -5.24
CA LEU A 173 -8.14 -2.55 -5.92
C LEU A 173 -9.06 -2.40 -7.14
N GLU A 174 -9.94 -1.41 -7.11
CA GLU A 174 -10.89 -1.11 -8.19
C GLU A 174 -10.59 0.28 -8.77
N ARG A 175 -10.66 0.40 -10.09
CA ARG A 175 -10.66 1.66 -10.84
C ARG A 175 -12.08 1.95 -11.34
N PHE A 176 -12.53 3.19 -11.27
CA PHE A 176 -13.73 3.66 -11.98
C PHE A 176 -13.52 5.04 -12.55
N GLU A 177 -14.38 5.45 -13.49
CA GLU A 177 -14.33 6.78 -14.10
C GLU A 177 -15.28 7.76 -13.40
N VAL A 178 -14.82 8.99 -13.20
CA VAL A 178 -15.61 10.10 -12.64
C VAL A 178 -15.56 11.29 -13.60
N ASP A 179 -16.72 11.85 -13.96
CA ASP A 179 -16.81 13.06 -14.78
C ASP A 179 -16.07 14.23 -14.08
N PRO A 180 -15.01 14.80 -14.68
CA PRO A 180 -14.23 15.88 -14.06
C PRO A 180 -14.99 17.20 -13.92
N VAL A 181 -16.08 17.40 -14.67
CA VAL A 181 -16.91 18.60 -14.59
C VAL A 181 -17.85 18.51 -13.40
N ASN A 182 -18.60 17.41 -13.31
CA ASN A 182 -19.70 17.26 -12.36
C ASN A 182 -19.35 16.45 -11.11
N LEU A 183 -18.18 15.78 -11.08
CA LEU A 183 -17.79 14.80 -10.07
C LEU A 183 -18.83 13.70 -9.84
N THR A 184 -19.35 13.17 -10.95
CA THR A 184 -20.31 12.06 -10.93
C THR A 184 -19.66 10.80 -11.52
N PRO A 185 -19.80 9.63 -10.87
CA PRO A 185 -19.25 8.38 -11.39
C PRO A 185 -19.94 8.00 -12.71
N ILE A 186 -19.17 7.45 -13.65
CA ILE A 186 -19.68 6.96 -14.93
C ILE A 186 -20.18 5.52 -14.72
N PRO A 187 -21.48 5.24 -14.92
CA PRO A 187 -22.03 3.90 -14.69
C PRO A 187 -21.34 2.84 -15.56
N GLY A 188 -21.02 1.69 -14.96
CA GLY A 188 -20.41 0.56 -15.66
C GLY A 188 -18.93 0.74 -16.03
N SER A 189 -18.26 1.79 -15.56
CA SER A 189 -16.83 2.03 -15.81
C SER A 189 -15.88 1.28 -14.86
N SER A 190 -16.43 0.63 -13.84
CA SER A 190 -15.67 -0.10 -12.82
C SER A 190 -14.86 -1.25 -13.41
N VAL A 191 -13.59 -1.33 -13.04
CA VAL A 191 -12.68 -2.43 -13.36
C VAL A 191 -11.88 -2.81 -12.12
N ILE A 192 -11.87 -4.09 -11.79
CA ILE A 192 -11.03 -4.65 -10.73
C ILE A 192 -9.63 -4.90 -11.29
N LEU A 193 -8.63 -4.24 -10.72
CA LEU A 193 -7.22 -4.39 -11.11
C LEU A 193 -6.60 -5.56 -10.34
N ILE A 194 -6.83 -5.57 -9.02
CA ILE A 194 -6.32 -6.61 -8.11
C ILE A 194 -7.49 -7.07 -7.22
N LYS A 195 -7.69 -8.37 -7.09
CA LYS A 195 -8.62 -9.00 -6.15
C LYS A 195 -7.93 -10.18 -5.51
N ARG A 196 -7.75 -10.13 -4.19
CA ARG A 196 -7.00 -11.13 -3.43
C ARG A 196 -7.87 -11.64 -2.32
N ARG A 197 -7.81 -12.94 -2.05
CA ARG A 197 -8.53 -13.51 -0.92
C ARG A 197 -8.04 -12.84 0.35
N MET A 198 -8.99 -12.42 1.18
CA MET A 198 -8.68 -11.84 2.47
C MET A 198 -8.53 -12.97 3.47
N TYR A 199 -7.34 -13.08 4.07
CA TYR A 199 -7.02 -14.10 5.04
C TYR A 199 -6.81 -13.50 6.43
N GLY A 200 -6.92 -14.30 7.47
CA GLY A 200 -6.80 -13.81 8.84
C GLY A 200 -7.82 -12.72 9.23
N GLY A 201 -7.71 -12.22 10.46
CA GLY A 201 -8.66 -11.26 11.01
C GLY A 201 -8.33 -9.79 10.75
N THR A 202 -7.07 -9.46 10.49
CA THR A 202 -6.61 -8.06 10.42
C THR A 202 -5.34 -7.90 9.57
N HIS A 203 -4.81 -6.68 9.47
CA HIS A 203 -3.64 -6.25 8.71
C HIS A 203 -3.89 -6.11 7.21
N ARG A 204 -4.78 -5.17 6.85
CA ARG A 204 -5.22 -4.98 5.45
C ARG A 204 -4.33 -4.04 4.65
N GLY A 205 -3.56 -3.19 5.33
CA GLY A 205 -2.84 -2.08 4.70
C GLY A 205 -3.82 -0.99 4.22
N GLY A 206 -3.55 -0.41 3.05
CA GLY A 206 -4.49 0.49 2.38
C GLY A 206 -3.97 1.87 2.01
N GLY A 207 -2.68 2.15 2.26
CA GLY A 207 -2.02 3.31 1.68
C GLY A 207 -2.08 3.24 0.15
N LEU A 208 -2.68 4.24 -0.49
CA LEU A 208 -2.86 4.29 -1.94
C LEU A 208 -2.53 5.69 -2.45
N GLU A 209 -1.45 5.82 -3.22
CA GLU A 209 -0.91 7.14 -3.60
C GLU A 209 -0.14 7.05 -4.92
N PHE A 210 -0.14 8.15 -5.70
CA PHE A 210 0.69 8.23 -6.90
C PHE A 210 2.07 8.80 -6.58
N GLY A 211 3.12 8.15 -7.08
CA GLY A 211 4.47 8.67 -7.02
C GLY A 211 4.67 9.85 -7.99
N ASN A 212 5.78 10.59 -7.81
CA ASN A 212 6.17 11.63 -8.78
C ASN A 212 6.65 11.03 -10.12
N ASP A 213 6.91 9.72 -10.14
CA ASP A 213 7.17 8.93 -11.33
C ASP A 213 5.89 8.60 -12.12
N GLY A 214 4.71 8.90 -11.59
CA GLY A 214 3.42 8.65 -12.23
C GLY A 214 2.84 7.26 -11.99
N PHE A 215 3.53 6.40 -11.23
CA PHE A 215 3.04 5.06 -10.92
C PHE A 215 2.16 5.05 -9.66
N LEU A 216 1.26 4.08 -9.59
CA LEU A 216 0.36 3.88 -8.46
C LEU A 216 1.03 2.96 -7.44
N TYR A 217 1.08 3.40 -6.19
CA TYR A 217 1.64 2.64 -5.08
C TYR A 217 0.51 2.19 -4.15
N LEU A 218 0.47 0.90 -3.80
CA LEU A 218 -0.51 0.30 -2.90
C LEU A 218 0.21 -0.45 -1.77
N ALA A 219 0.00 -0.02 -0.53
CA ALA A 219 0.47 -0.72 0.66
C ALA A 219 -0.48 -1.86 1.03
N THR A 220 0.05 -3.07 1.16
CA THR A 220 -0.68 -4.29 1.55
C THR A 220 -0.09 -4.84 2.86
N GLY A 221 -0.96 -5.24 3.79
CA GLY A 221 -0.53 -5.90 5.03
C GLY A 221 -0.38 -7.41 4.86
N ASP A 222 0.21 -8.05 5.86
CA ASP A 222 0.51 -9.49 5.89
C ASP A 222 -0.72 -10.37 6.17
N ASN A 223 -1.91 -9.77 6.31
CA ASN A 223 -3.16 -10.45 6.64
C ASN A 223 -3.10 -11.27 7.95
N SER A 224 -2.32 -10.81 8.93
CA SER A 224 -2.03 -11.50 10.20
C SER A 224 -1.19 -12.78 10.05
N ILE A 225 -0.49 -12.92 8.92
CA ILE A 225 0.34 -14.09 8.60
C ILE A 225 1.75 -13.63 8.23
N PHE A 226 2.61 -13.44 9.23
CA PHE A 226 3.96 -12.88 9.06
C PHE A 226 4.84 -13.52 7.96
N LYS A 227 4.55 -14.75 7.50
CA LYS A 227 5.30 -15.40 6.41
C LYS A 227 4.96 -14.85 5.04
N THR A 228 3.75 -14.31 4.84
CA THR A 228 3.28 -13.80 3.54
C THR A 228 4.10 -12.59 3.11
N SER A 229 4.50 -11.74 4.06
CA SER A 229 5.35 -10.56 3.83
C SER A 229 6.76 -10.86 3.32
N GLN A 230 7.17 -12.13 3.28
CA GLN A 230 8.43 -12.61 2.71
C GLN A 230 8.23 -13.57 1.54
N ASP A 231 6.99 -13.84 1.15
CA ASP A 231 6.62 -14.80 0.10
C ASP A 231 6.10 -14.06 -1.13
N ILE A 232 7.02 -13.65 -1.98
CA ILE A 232 6.72 -12.95 -3.23
C ILE A 232 6.39 -13.91 -4.38
N GLU A 233 6.48 -15.22 -4.14
CA GLU A 233 6.15 -16.25 -5.14
C GLU A 233 4.63 -16.48 -5.14
N ASN A 234 4.00 -16.49 -3.97
CA ASN A 234 2.64 -17.02 -3.83
C ASN A 234 1.58 -15.98 -3.43
N ASN A 235 1.96 -14.72 -3.15
CA ASN A 235 0.98 -13.69 -2.78
C ASN A 235 1.50 -12.28 -3.08
N LEU A 236 0.63 -11.28 -2.85
CA LEU A 236 0.90 -9.84 -3.01
C LEU A 236 0.81 -9.08 -1.66
N ASP A 237 0.89 -9.78 -0.53
CA ASP A 237 0.69 -9.28 0.83
C ASP A 237 2.00 -8.85 1.52
N GLY A 238 1.88 -7.94 2.48
CA GLY A 238 2.99 -7.52 3.34
C GLY A 238 4.10 -6.73 2.62
N GLY A 239 3.71 -5.75 1.81
CA GLY A 239 4.63 -4.89 1.08
C GLY A 239 3.99 -3.62 0.53
N VAL A 240 4.76 -2.87 -0.27
CA VAL A 240 4.21 -1.83 -1.14
C VAL A 240 4.32 -2.32 -2.56
N LEU A 241 3.19 -2.41 -3.25
CA LEU A 241 3.12 -2.69 -4.68
C LEU A 241 3.27 -1.37 -5.46
N ARG A 242 3.94 -1.41 -6.61
CA ARG A 242 4.11 -0.28 -7.54
C ARG A 242 3.78 -0.74 -8.95
N ILE A 243 2.71 -0.19 -9.51
CA ILE A 243 2.14 -0.59 -10.81
C ILE A 243 1.97 0.61 -11.74
N ASP A 244 2.11 0.36 -13.03
CA ASP A 244 1.86 1.34 -14.08
C ASP A 244 0.43 1.19 -14.63
N VAL A 245 -0.44 2.10 -14.24
CA VAL A 245 -1.84 2.15 -14.69
C VAL A 245 -2.02 2.84 -16.05
N ASP A 246 -1.00 3.56 -16.52
CA ASP A 246 -0.97 4.19 -17.84
C ASP A 246 -0.46 3.25 -18.93
N LYS A 247 0.21 2.16 -18.54
CA LYS A 247 0.69 1.09 -19.43
C LYS A 247 1.63 1.65 -20.50
N ASP A 248 2.62 2.45 -20.10
CA ASP A 248 3.60 3.06 -21.00
C ASP A 248 4.66 2.05 -21.43
N PRO A 249 4.70 1.62 -22.72
CA PRO A 249 5.64 0.59 -23.20
C PRO A 249 7.11 0.99 -23.14
N ASN A 250 7.41 2.27 -22.91
CA ASN A 250 8.79 2.70 -22.73
C ASN A 250 9.29 2.50 -21.29
N ARG A 251 8.38 2.32 -20.34
CA ARG A 251 8.68 2.36 -18.90
C ARG A 251 8.12 1.16 -18.14
N SER A 252 7.25 0.37 -18.74
CA SER A 252 6.66 -0.81 -18.13
C SER A 252 6.42 -1.93 -19.16
N HIS A 253 6.07 -3.11 -18.66
CA HIS A 253 5.75 -4.30 -19.46
C HIS A 253 4.54 -5.03 -18.88
N LEU A 254 3.92 -5.90 -19.68
CA LEU A 254 2.86 -6.79 -19.20
C LEU A 254 3.40 -7.65 -18.03
N PRO A 255 2.61 -7.83 -16.95
CA PRO A 255 3.00 -8.73 -15.87
C PRO A 255 3.31 -10.13 -16.41
N VAL A 256 4.45 -10.70 -16.01
CA VAL A 256 4.85 -12.05 -16.43
C VAL A 256 4.12 -13.12 -15.62
N ARG A 257 3.81 -12.82 -14.36
CA ARG A 257 3.09 -13.71 -13.43
C ARG A 257 1.80 -13.03 -12.97
N THR A 258 0.68 -13.75 -13.03
CA THR A 258 -0.65 -13.23 -12.69
C THR A 258 -1.50 -14.21 -11.87
N MET A 259 -2.52 -13.68 -11.20
CA MET A 259 -3.61 -14.46 -10.63
C MET A 259 -4.86 -14.38 -11.52
N PRO A 260 -5.54 -15.50 -11.83
CA PRO A 260 -5.28 -16.86 -11.35
C PRO A 260 -4.37 -17.69 -12.26
N ASP A 261 -3.93 -17.17 -13.41
CA ASP A 261 -3.40 -17.97 -14.52
C ASP A 261 -2.09 -18.70 -14.18
N ASP A 262 -1.17 -18.03 -13.48
CA ASP A 262 0.14 -18.58 -13.10
C ASP A 262 0.17 -19.04 -11.64
N HIS A 263 -0.53 -18.32 -10.77
CA HIS A 263 -0.63 -18.60 -9.35
C HIS A 263 -1.97 -18.12 -8.77
N GLY A 264 -2.38 -18.68 -7.64
CA GLY A 264 -3.55 -18.23 -6.88
C GLY A 264 -4.80 -19.06 -7.15
N PHE A 265 -5.91 -18.61 -6.59
CA PHE A 265 -7.20 -19.27 -6.71
C PHE A 265 -8.03 -18.68 -7.85
N SER A 266 -8.93 -19.47 -8.42
CA SER A 266 -9.75 -19.11 -9.59
C SER A 266 -10.64 -17.86 -9.41
N ASP A 267 -10.78 -17.36 -8.20
CA ASP A 267 -11.57 -16.19 -7.80
C ASP A 267 -10.70 -14.97 -7.44
N GLU A 268 -9.39 -15.05 -7.64
CA GLU A 268 -8.42 -13.96 -7.51
C GLU A 268 -8.07 -13.35 -8.86
N ILE A 269 -7.58 -12.12 -8.84
CA ILE A 269 -7.22 -11.33 -10.02
C ILE A 269 -5.93 -10.55 -9.71
N SER A 270 -4.94 -10.65 -10.59
CA SER A 270 -3.87 -9.68 -10.73
C SER A 270 -3.53 -9.48 -12.21
N GLY A 271 -2.69 -8.50 -12.51
CA GLY A 271 -2.30 -8.11 -13.88
C GLY A 271 -3.39 -7.57 -14.79
N ASN A 272 -4.57 -7.25 -14.26
CA ASN A 272 -5.66 -6.69 -15.05
C ASN A 272 -5.56 -5.17 -15.13
N GLU A 273 -5.49 -4.61 -16.33
CA GLU A 273 -5.50 -3.16 -16.59
C GLU A 273 -4.33 -2.35 -15.97
N TYR A 274 -3.20 -2.99 -15.65
CA TYR A 274 -1.94 -2.33 -15.31
C TYR A 274 -0.73 -3.13 -15.80
N TRP A 275 0.42 -2.47 -15.91
CA TRP A 275 1.72 -3.05 -16.26
C TRP A 275 2.71 -2.92 -15.10
N ILE A 276 3.84 -3.63 -15.20
CA ILE A 276 4.92 -3.61 -14.22
C ILE A 276 5.99 -2.62 -14.67
N PRO A 277 6.34 -1.59 -13.86
CA PRO A 277 7.46 -0.71 -14.16
C PRO A 277 8.77 -1.48 -14.36
N ASN A 278 9.51 -1.13 -15.42
CA ASN A 278 10.78 -1.78 -15.81
C ASN A 278 11.93 -1.55 -14.81
N ASP A 279 11.72 -0.70 -13.81
CA ASP A 279 12.65 -0.37 -12.74
C ASP A 279 12.15 -0.84 -11.35
N ASN A 280 11.11 -1.68 -11.29
CA ASN A 280 10.74 -2.33 -10.04
C ASN A 280 11.92 -3.18 -9.50
N PRO A 281 12.10 -3.27 -8.17
CA PRO A 281 13.27 -3.95 -7.59
C PRO A 281 13.21 -5.48 -7.63
N PHE A 282 12.03 -6.07 -7.84
CA PHE A 282 11.80 -7.52 -7.80
C PHE A 282 11.37 -8.09 -9.15
N LEU A 283 11.97 -7.61 -10.25
CA LEU A 283 11.71 -8.14 -11.59
C LEU A 283 12.06 -9.63 -11.68
N SER A 284 11.22 -10.36 -12.39
CA SER A 284 11.28 -11.81 -12.56
C SER A 284 10.96 -12.18 -14.01
N PRO A 285 11.90 -12.00 -14.95
CA PRO A 285 11.66 -12.30 -16.36
C PRO A 285 11.30 -13.77 -16.67
N ASP A 286 11.57 -14.68 -15.72
CA ASP A 286 11.22 -16.09 -15.79
C ASP A 286 9.86 -16.44 -15.14
N GLY A 287 9.17 -15.44 -14.56
CA GLY A 287 7.90 -15.60 -13.86
C GLY A 287 8.00 -16.31 -12.51
N SER A 288 9.20 -16.46 -11.93
CA SER A 288 9.37 -17.13 -10.63
C SER A 288 8.72 -16.39 -9.46
N ASN A 289 8.66 -15.05 -9.51
CA ASN A 289 8.04 -14.19 -8.49
C ASN A 289 7.05 -13.19 -9.09
N PHE A 290 6.16 -12.65 -8.27
CA PHE A 290 5.38 -11.45 -8.59
C PHE A 290 6.30 -10.22 -8.66
N GLU A 291 6.14 -9.40 -9.69
CA GLU A 291 7.01 -8.25 -9.99
C GLU A 291 6.42 -6.92 -9.50
N GLU A 292 5.19 -6.95 -8.98
CA GLU A 292 4.45 -5.79 -8.48
C GLU A 292 5.12 -5.14 -7.28
N TYR A 293 5.93 -5.86 -6.51
CA TYR A 293 6.53 -5.34 -5.29
C TYR A 293 7.56 -4.23 -5.54
N TYR A 294 7.51 -3.21 -4.70
CA TYR A 294 8.51 -2.15 -4.54
C TYR A 294 9.23 -2.25 -3.19
N THR A 295 8.50 -2.62 -2.13
CA THR A 295 9.08 -2.99 -0.83
C THR A 295 8.42 -4.27 -0.30
N LEU A 296 9.09 -4.94 0.64
CA LEU A 296 8.66 -6.19 1.27
C LEU A 296 8.79 -6.11 2.79
N GLY A 297 8.23 -7.10 3.48
CA GLY A 297 8.39 -7.29 4.92
C GLY A 297 7.56 -6.33 5.77
N GLN A 298 6.47 -5.80 5.22
CA GLN A 298 5.53 -4.97 5.96
C GLN A 298 4.50 -5.84 6.68
N ARG A 299 4.09 -5.43 7.89
CA ARG A 299 3.12 -6.13 8.71
C ARG A 299 1.71 -5.58 8.48
N ASN A 300 1.46 -4.33 8.87
CA ASN A 300 0.21 -3.61 8.68
C ASN A 300 0.42 -2.13 8.30
N PRO A 301 0.88 -1.86 7.07
CA PRO A 301 1.17 -0.52 6.60
C PRO A 301 -0.12 0.22 6.20
N HIS A 302 -0.78 0.85 7.17
CA HIS A 302 -2.13 1.39 6.99
C HIS A 302 -2.15 2.69 6.15
N ARG A 303 -1.25 3.65 6.42
CA ARG A 303 -1.21 4.93 5.68
C ARG A 303 0.17 5.20 5.11
N MET A 304 0.18 5.56 3.84
CA MET A 304 1.33 6.05 3.09
C MET A 304 1.06 7.52 2.74
N THR A 305 2.07 8.38 2.86
CA THR A 305 1.95 9.80 2.51
C THR A 305 3.17 10.25 1.73
N LYS A 306 2.93 10.98 0.65
CA LYS A 306 3.99 11.62 -0.13
C LYS A 306 4.29 13.00 0.41
N ASP A 307 5.55 13.27 0.72
CA ASP A 307 6.00 14.65 0.86
C ASP A 307 5.92 15.34 -0.50
N MET A 308 5.03 16.33 -0.63
CA MET A 308 4.81 17.05 -1.88
C MET A 308 6.06 17.77 -2.40
N SER A 309 7.01 18.12 -1.52
CA SER A 309 8.22 18.87 -1.90
C SER A 309 9.33 17.98 -2.44
N THR A 310 9.50 16.79 -1.85
CA THR A 310 10.60 15.87 -2.19
C THR A 310 10.15 14.68 -3.02
N GLY A 311 8.86 14.31 -2.97
CA GLY A 311 8.34 13.09 -3.54
C GLY A 311 8.62 11.83 -2.72
N ILE A 312 9.25 11.96 -1.55
CA ILE A 312 9.57 10.83 -0.67
C ILE A 312 8.26 10.34 -0.02
N PHE A 313 8.06 9.02 -0.05
CA PHE A 313 7.01 8.39 0.71
C PHE A 313 7.44 8.13 2.15
N TYR A 314 6.55 8.46 3.08
CA TYR A 314 6.60 8.01 4.45
C TYR A 314 5.48 7.01 4.64
N LEU A 315 5.82 5.87 5.22
CA LEU A 315 4.92 4.76 5.52
C LEU A 315 5.03 4.50 7.02
N GLY A 316 3.90 4.43 7.72
CA GLY A 316 3.87 3.93 9.08
C GLY A 316 3.40 2.49 9.07
N ASP A 317 4.15 1.60 9.71
CA ASP A 317 3.80 0.20 9.84
C ASP A 317 3.48 -0.14 11.30
N VAL A 318 2.31 -0.76 11.53
CA VAL A 318 1.90 -1.09 12.91
C VAL A 318 2.59 -2.38 13.29
N GLY A 319 3.56 -2.26 14.18
CA GLY A 319 4.32 -3.39 14.69
C GLY A 319 3.56 -4.21 15.72
N SER A 320 4.27 -5.01 16.50
CA SER A 320 3.69 -5.85 17.57
C SER A 320 4.21 -5.41 18.94
N TRP A 321 3.99 -6.24 19.97
CA TRP A 321 4.23 -5.94 21.39
C TRP A 321 5.57 -5.27 21.74
N GLN A 322 6.64 -5.48 20.97
CA GLN A 322 7.98 -5.02 21.33
C GLN A 322 8.52 -3.87 20.47
N HIS A 323 8.02 -3.68 19.24
CA HIS A 323 8.51 -2.67 18.30
C HIS A 323 7.36 -2.22 17.40
N GLU A 324 7.26 -0.91 17.16
CA GLU A 324 6.58 -0.32 16.00
C GLU A 324 7.50 -0.47 14.78
N GLU A 325 6.94 -0.60 13.57
CA GLU A 325 7.70 -0.89 12.33
C GLU A 325 7.74 0.31 11.37
#